data_AF-D3SLA9-F1
#
_entry.id   AF-D3SLA9-F1
#
_cell.length_a   1.000
_cell.length_b   1.000
_cell.length_c   1.000
_cell.angle_alpha   90.00
_cell.angle_beta   90.00
_cell.angle_gamma   90.00
#
_symmetry.space_group_name_H-M   'P 1'
#
loop_
_entity.id
_entity.type
_entity.pdbx_description
1 polymer ?
#
loop_
_entity_poly.entity_id
_entity_poly.type
_entity_poly.pdbx_seq_one_letter_code
_entity_poly.pdbx_strand_id
1 'polypeptide(L)'
;MSVRHKVRAFVEELFKPLMERAEGGTFSFYNVYADNAGNLEVVDVEVDTSDPESVKRYLDRTTRETLEREVLGFRLIATVMDKGGEYIFSSQEVIDKDSIVETIERLKEV
;
A
#
# COMPACT_ATOMS: atom_id res chain seq x y z
N MET A 1 -6.03 -1.01 23.59
CA MET A 1 -5.48 -0.65 22.27
C MET A 1 -6.63 -0.66 21.26
N SER A 2 -6.96 0.47 20.62
CA SER A 2 -8.12 0.56 19.70
C SER A 2 -7.79 -0.05 18.33
N VAL A 3 -8.81 -0.54 17.60
CA VAL A 3 -8.67 -1.15 16.26
C VAL A 3 -7.89 -0.23 15.32
N ARG A 4 -8.18 1.08 15.32
CA ARG A 4 -7.46 2.07 14.53
C ARG A 4 -5.97 2.13 14.82
N HIS A 5 -5.56 1.95 16.08
CA HIS A 5 -4.14 1.94 16.45
C HIS A 5 -3.42 0.69 15.93
N LYS A 6 -4.12 -0.46 15.89
CA LYS A 6 -3.57 -1.70 15.32
C LYS A 6 -3.41 -1.58 13.81
N VAL A 7 -4.43 -1.09 13.11
CA VAL A 7 -4.37 -0.86 11.66
C VAL A 7 -3.29 0.16 11.32
N ARG A 8 -3.17 1.23 12.10
CA ARG A 8 -2.09 2.21 11.94
C ARG A 8 -0.71 1.57 12.04
N ALA A 9 -0.47 0.78 13.08
CA ALA A 9 0.80 0.10 13.27
C ALA A 9 1.10 -0.86 12.10
N PHE A 10 0.10 -1.61 11.64
CA PHE A 10 0.22 -2.50 10.49
C PHE A 10 0.61 -1.76 9.19
N VAL A 11 -0.05 -0.63 8.90
CA VAL A 11 0.28 0.21 7.75
C VAL A 11 1.70 0.76 7.85
N GLU A 12 2.12 1.20 9.04
CA GLU A 12 3.48 1.67 9.28
C GLU A 12 4.52 0.56 9.09
N GLU A 13 4.22 -0.67 9.53
CA GLU A 13 5.07 -1.84 9.34
C GLU A 13 5.25 -2.19 7.85
N LEU A 14 4.18 -2.12 7.06
CA LEU A 14 4.27 -2.31 5.61
C LEU A 14 5.04 -1.18 4.92
N PHE A 15 4.86 0.06 5.36
CA PHE A 15 5.47 1.22 4.72
C PHE A 15 6.97 1.37 5.02
N LYS A 16 7.41 1.03 6.24
CA LYS A 16 8.79 1.20 6.71
C LYS A 16 9.88 0.62 5.77
N PRO A 17 9.83 -0.65 5.33
CA PRO A 17 10.87 -1.22 4.46
C PRO A 17 10.88 -0.58 3.06
N LEU A 18 9.77 0.05 2.63
CA LEU A 18 9.71 0.80 1.38
C LEU A 18 10.42 2.14 1.54
N MET A 19 10.20 2.82 2.67
CA MET A 19 10.91 4.05 3.01
C MET A 19 12.42 3.86 3.14
N GLU A 20 12.87 2.71 3.66
CA GLU A 20 14.31 2.39 3.73
C GLU A 20 14.95 2.24 2.33
N ARG A 21 14.15 1.95 1.30
CA ARG A 21 14.58 1.86 -0.11
C ARG A 21 14.30 3.12 -0.92
N ALA A 22 13.47 4.01 -0.39
CA ALA A 22 13.20 5.32 -0.96
C ALA A 22 14.40 6.23 -0.68
N GLU A 23 15.12 6.65 -1.72
CA GLU A 23 16.28 7.53 -1.61
C GLU A 23 15.86 9.02 -1.61
N GLY A 24 14.66 9.30 -1.09
CA GLY A 24 13.99 10.59 -1.21
C GLY A 24 13.36 10.79 -2.60
N GLY A 25 12.31 11.61 -2.65
CA GLY A 25 11.56 11.92 -3.86
C GLY A 25 10.12 11.43 -3.82
N THR A 26 9.44 11.67 -4.94
CA THR A 26 8.04 11.32 -5.14
C THR A 26 7.92 9.95 -5.80
N PHE A 27 7.19 9.05 -5.16
CA PHE A 27 6.96 7.70 -5.65
C PHE A 27 5.47 7.37 -5.61
N SER A 28 5.04 6.49 -6.52
CA SER A 28 3.70 5.92 -6.51
C SER A 28 3.68 4.70 -5.60
N PHE A 29 2.80 4.72 -4.61
CA PHE A 29 2.53 3.61 -3.71
C PHE A 29 1.19 2.98 -4.08
N TYR A 30 1.18 1.68 -4.24
CA TYR A 30 0.00 0.87 -4.53
C TYR A 30 -0.36 0.05 -3.30
N ASN A 31 -1.48 0.39 -2.68
CA ASN A 31 -2.06 -0.39 -1.59
C ASN A 31 -2.90 -1.51 -2.19
N VAL A 32 -2.51 -2.75 -1.91
CA VAL A 32 -3.15 -3.95 -2.46
C VAL A 32 -4.05 -4.55 -1.40
N TYR A 33 -5.33 -4.58 -1.72
CA TYR A 33 -6.39 -5.17 -0.92
C TYR A 33 -6.87 -6.47 -1.55
N ALA A 34 -7.19 -7.46 -0.71
CA ALA A 34 -7.78 -8.71 -1.16
C ALA A 34 -8.99 -9.09 -0.30
N ASP A 35 -10.01 -9.65 -0.92
CA ASP A 35 -11.11 -10.31 -0.23
C ASP A 35 -10.87 -11.82 -0.06
N ASN A 36 -11.81 -12.52 0.58
CA ASN A 36 -11.70 -13.97 0.80
C ASN A 36 -11.97 -14.81 -0.46
N ALA A 37 -12.47 -14.20 -1.54
CA ALA A 37 -12.67 -14.86 -2.83
C ALA A 37 -11.44 -14.72 -3.75
N GLY A 38 -10.42 -13.96 -3.33
CA GLY A 38 -9.21 -13.70 -4.11
C GLY A 38 -9.35 -12.53 -5.08
N ASN A 39 -10.40 -11.71 -4.95
CA ASN A 39 -10.50 -10.48 -5.73
C ASN A 39 -9.50 -9.47 -5.20
N LEU A 40 -8.71 -8.90 -6.11
CA LEU A 40 -7.73 -7.87 -5.81
C LEU A 40 -8.28 -6.49 -6.14
N GLU A 41 -8.10 -5.56 -5.21
CA GLU A 41 -8.29 -4.14 -5.42
C GLU A 41 -6.99 -3.41 -5.13
N VAL A 42 -6.65 -2.45 -5.99
CA VAL A 42 -5.42 -1.68 -5.82
C VAL A 42 -5.79 -0.20 -5.79
N VAL A 43 -5.24 0.52 -4.81
CA VAL A 43 -5.37 1.97 -4.70
C VAL A 43 -4.01 2.61 -4.89
N ASP A 44 -3.91 3.54 -5.82
CA ASP A 44 -2.71 4.33 -6.07
C ASP A 44 -2.68 5.58 -5.18
N VAL A 45 -1.50 5.87 -4.64
CA VAL A 45 -1.25 7.08 -3.86
C VAL A 45 0.15 7.58 -4.17
N GLU A 46 0.24 8.81 -4.67
CA GLU A 46 1.52 9.49 -4.81
C GLU A 46 1.98 10.03 -3.45
N VAL A 47 3.24 9.75 -3.10
CA VAL A 47 3.84 10.15 -1.82
C VAL A 47 5.21 10.76 -2.07
N ASP A 48 5.40 11.97 -1.55
CA ASP A 48 6.74 12.57 -1.44
C ASP A 48 7.40 12.06 -0.16
N THR A 49 8.34 11.13 -0.32
CA THR A 49 9.07 10.50 0.79
C THR A 49 10.07 11.45 1.46
N SER A 50 10.38 12.59 0.82
CA SER A 50 11.21 13.66 1.39
C SER A 50 10.41 14.64 2.25
N ASP A 51 9.07 14.67 2.13
CA ASP A 51 8.18 15.53 2.93
C ASP A 51 7.51 14.73 4.07
N PRO A 52 7.88 14.96 5.34
CA PRO A 52 7.26 14.29 6.48
C PRO A 52 5.74 14.48 6.58
N GLU A 53 5.20 15.62 6.13
CA GLU A 53 3.76 15.84 6.14
C GLU A 53 3.07 15.01 5.04
N SER A 54 3.71 14.84 3.88
CA SER A 54 3.24 13.93 2.83
C SER A 54 3.20 12.48 3.31
N VAL A 55 4.26 12.02 3.95
CA VAL A 55 4.31 10.69 4.59
C VAL A 55 3.20 10.53 5.63
N LYS A 56 3.00 11.53 6.50
CA LYS A 56 1.94 11.49 7.51
C LYS A 56 0.54 11.43 6.88
N ARG A 57 0.28 12.25 5.84
CA ARG A 57 -0.98 12.23 5.08
C ARG A 57 -1.23 10.86 4.45
N TYR A 58 -0.21 10.25 3.87
CA TYR A 58 -0.29 8.89 3.34
C TYR A 58 -0.71 7.89 4.42
N LEU A 59 0.03 7.84 5.53
CA LEU A 59 -0.26 6.88 6.60
C LEU A 59 -1.66 7.11 7.20
N ASP A 60 -2.10 8.36 7.36
CA ASP A 60 -3.43 8.70 7.88
C ASP A 60 -4.54 8.27 6.91
N ARG A 61 -4.36 8.56 5.61
CA ARG A 61 -5.28 8.17 4.55
C ARG A 61 -5.38 6.65 4.45
N THR A 62 -4.26 5.94 4.30
CA THR A 62 -4.22 4.49 4.15
C THR A 62 -4.79 3.78 5.38
N THR A 63 -4.57 4.31 6.59
CA THR A 63 -5.20 3.76 7.80
C THR A 63 -6.72 3.87 7.76
N ARG A 64 -7.26 5.04 7.38
CA ARG A 64 -8.71 5.23 7.27
C ARG A 64 -9.31 4.35 6.18
N GLU A 65 -8.69 4.35 5.01
CA GLU A 65 -9.15 3.57 3.86
C GLU A 65 -9.13 2.07 4.16
N THR A 66 -8.09 1.58 4.84
CA THR A 66 -8.02 0.17 5.26
C THR A 66 -9.18 -0.19 6.19
N LEU A 67 -9.52 0.68 7.15
CA LEU A 67 -10.69 0.45 8.02
C LEU A 67 -12.01 0.45 7.22
N GLU A 68 -12.15 1.32 6.23
CA GLU A 68 -13.34 1.36 5.36
C GLU A 68 -13.43 0.10 4.48
N ARG A 69 -12.31 -0.36 3.93
CA ARG A 69 -12.20 -1.58 3.12
C ARG A 69 -12.47 -2.85 3.94
N GLU A 70 -12.03 -2.89 5.20
CA GLU A 70 -12.33 -4.00 6.12
C GLU A 70 -13.85 -4.18 6.32
N VAL A 71 -14.62 -3.09 6.37
CA VAL A 71 -16.10 -3.16 6.44
C VAL A 71 -16.69 -3.80 5.18
N LEU A 72 -16.04 -3.62 4.04
CA LEU A 72 -16.42 -4.21 2.75
C LEU A 72 -15.89 -5.65 2.57
N GLY A 73 -15.19 -6.20 3.55
CA GLY A 73 -14.63 -7.56 3.50
C GLY A 73 -13.25 -7.67 2.84
N PHE A 74 -12.60 -6.52 2.56
CA PHE A 74 -11.25 -6.46 2.01
C PHE A 74 -10.22 -6.28 3.11
N ARG A 75 -9.02 -6.84 2.91
CA ARG A 75 -7.88 -6.68 3.82
C ARG A 75 -6.68 -6.17 3.04
N LEU A 76 -5.95 -5.22 3.62
CA LEU A 76 -4.68 -4.77 3.06
C LEU A 76 -3.65 -5.91 3.21
N ILE A 77 -3.19 -6.45 2.08
CA ILE A 77 -2.25 -7.59 2.05
C ILE A 77 -0.82 -7.16 1.74
N ALA A 78 -0.66 -6.05 1.02
CA ALA A 78 0.64 -5.53 0.64
C ALA A 78 0.60 -4.03 0.30
N THR A 79 1.76 -3.40 0.40
CA THR A 79 2.04 -2.10 -0.21
C THR A 79 3.19 -2.28 -1.20
N VAL A 80 3.04 -1.72 -2.39
CA VAL A 80 4.05 -1.76 -3.46
C VAL A 80 4.50 -0.35 -3.77
N MET A 81 5.80 -0.11 -3.87
CA MET A 81 6.37 1.16 -4.32
C MET A 81 6.89 0.99 -5.75
N ASP A 82 6.52 1.91 -6.64
CA ASP A 82 7.09 2.00 -7.99
C ASP A 82 8.27 2.97 -8.00
N LYS A 83 9.45 2.43 -8.32
CA LYS A 83 10.71 3.17 -8.46
C LYS A 83 11.12 3.24 -9.94
N GLY A 84 10.25 3.78 -10.78
CA GLY A 84 10.55 4.00 -12.20
C GLY A 84 10.54 2.70 -13.02
N GLY A 85 9.55 1.83 -12.78
CA GLY A 85 9.39 0.53 -13.44
C GLY A 85 9.93 -0.66 -12.63
N GLU A 86 10.60 -0.40 -11.51
CA GLU A 86 10.93 -1.42 -10.52
C GLU A 86 9.89 -1.42 -9.39
N TYR A 87 9.18 -2.53 -9.22
CA TYR A 87 8.19 -2.70 -8.15
C TYR A 87 8.81 -3.31 -6.90
N ILE A 88 8.77 -2.55 -5.82
CA ILE A 88 9.29 -2.95 -4.51
C ILE A 88 8.11 -3.31 -3.62
N PHE A 89 8.04 -4.59 -3.23
CA PHE A 89 6.95 -5.13 -2.43
C PHE A 89 7.27 -5.11 -0.93
N SER A 90 6.24 -4.81 -0.14
CA SER A 90 6.20 -5.06 1.29
C SER A 90 4.88 -5.74 1.65
N SER A 91 4.97 -6.93 2.25
CA SER A 91 3.82 -7.74 2.68
C SER A 91 4.16 -8.51 3.95
N GLN A 92 3.15 -8.83 4.77
CA GLN A 92 3.32 -9.72 5.93
C GLN A 92 3.00 -11.19 5.62
N GLU A 93 2.40 -11.45 4.46
CA GLU A 93 2.06 -12.78 3.97
C GLU A 93 2.69 -13.07 2.61
N VAL A 94 2.70 -14.35 2.23
CA VAL A 94 3.13 -14.79 0.90
C VAL A 94 2.05 -14.37 -0.09
N ILE A 95 2.42 -13.48 -1.00
CA ILE A 95 1.54 -12.92 -2.02
C ILE A 95 2.01 -13.35 -3.41
N ASP A 96 1.06 -13.47 -4.33
CA ASP A 96 1.36 -13.62 -5.75
C ASP A 96 1.72 -12.25 -6.35
N LYS A 97 3.02 -12.01 -6.48
CA LYS A 97 3.54 -10.73 -6.97
C LYS A 97 3.22 -10.51 -8.44
N ASP A 98 3.21 -11.55 -9.26
CA ASP A 98 3.02 -11.42 -10.71
C ASP A 98 1.59 -10.95 -11.01
N SER A 99 0.59 -11.57 -10.38
CA SER A 99 -0.82 -11.13 -10.46
C SER A 99 -1.03 -9.68 -10.00
N ILE A 100 -0.29 -9.24 -8.96
CA ILE A 100 -0.35 -7.86 -8.47
C ILE A 100 0.26 -6.89 -9.48
N VAL A 101 1.44 -7.20 -10.03
CA VAL A 101 2.07 -6.37 -11.08
C VAL A 101 1.15 -6.24 -12.28
N GLU A 102 0.59 -7.35 -12.77
CA GLU A 102 -0.37 -7.32 -13.90
C GLU A 102 -1.60 -6.45 -13.60
N THR A 103 -2.05 -6.42 -12.35
CA THR A 103 -3.18 -5.57 -11.93
C THR A 103 -2.78 -4.09 -11.89
N ILE A 104 -1.58 -3.78 -11.39
CA ILE A 104 -1.04 -2.41 -11.38
C ILE A 104 -0.84 -1.88 -12.80
N GLU A 105 -0.25 -2.68 -13.70
CA GLU A 105 -0.03 -2.26 -15.10
C GLU A 105 -1.35 -2.00 -15.82
N ARG A 106 -2.35 -2.88 -15.65
CA ARG A 106 -3.69 -2.66 -16.21
C ARG A 106 -4.35 -1.38 -15.71
N LEU A 107 -4.08 -0.96 -14.47
CA LEU A 107 -4.60 0.31 -13.95
C LEU A 107 -3.91 1.52 -14.57
N LYS A 108 -2.64 1.42 -14.95
CA LYS A 108 -1.89 2.50 -15.61
C LYS A 108 -2.27 2.71 -17.08
N GLU A 109 -2.82 1.68 -17.73
CA GLU A 109 -3.24 1.74 -19.14
C GLU A 109 -4.59 2.43 -19.37
N VAL A 110 -5.31 2.81 -18.30
CA VAL A 110 -6.63 3.47 -18.34
C VAL A 110 -6.48 4.98 -18.19
#